data_AF-K7MRR8-F1
#
_entry.id   AF-K7MRR8-F1
#
_cell.length_a   1.000
_cell.length_b   1.000
_cell.length_c   1.000
_cell.angle_alpha   90.00
_cell.angle_beta   90.00
_cell.angle_gamma   90.00
#
_symmetry.space_group_name_H-M   'P 1'
#
loop_
_entity.id
_entity.type
_entity.pdbx_description
1 polymer ?
#
loop_
_entity_poly.entity_id
_entity_poly.type
_entity_poly.pdbx_seq_one_letter_code
_entity_poly.pdbx_strand_id
1 'polypeptide(L)' 'MAIERVYITNNTSVVQDEVLSHRLGLIPIRADPKLFEYLENAGDDKNEKNTIVFKLHVRCQVGQPRIIGK' A
#
# COMPACT_ATOMS: atom_id res chain seq x y z
N MET A 1 -1.34 9.16 8.55
CA MET A 1 -1.05 8.65 7.21
C MET A 1 -1.54 7.22 7.10
N ALA A 2 -2.31 6.90 6.06
CA ALA A 2 -2.84 5.56 5.79
C ALA A 2 -2.90 5.32 4.27
N ILE A 3 -3.05 4.06 3.86
CA ILE A 3 -3.16 3.70 2.44
C ILE A 3 -4.62 3.86 2.00
N GLU A 4 -4.86 4.75 1.02
CA GLU A 4 -6.20 5.01 0.47
C GLU A 4 -6.40 4.38 -0.92
N ARG A 5 -5.42 4.54 -1.81
CA ARG A 5 -5.48 4.00 -3.18
C ARG A 5 -4.49 2.87 -3.35
N VAL A 6 -5.00 1.72 -3.81
CA VAL A 6 -4.20 0.53 -4.12
C VAL A 6 -4.33 0.24 -5.61
N TYR A 7 -3.20 0.22 -6.31
CA TYR A 7 -3.14 -0.18 -7.71
C TYR A 7 -2.60 -1.60 -7.79
N ILE A 8 -3.44 -2.54 -8.23
CA ILE A 8 -3.09 -3.95 -8.28
C ILE A 8 -2.66 -4.32 -9.70
N THR A 9 -1.51 -4.97 -9.81
CA THR A 9 -1.02 -5.56 -11.06
C THR A 9 -0.81 -7.05 -10.82
N ASN A 10 -1.64 -7.89 -11.45
CA ASN A 10 -1.51 -9.35 -11.46
C ASN A 10 -1.50 -10.02 -10.06
N ASN A 11 -2.58 -9.84 -9.29
CA ASN A 11 -2.80 -10.64 -8.08
C ASN A 11 -3.28 -12.05 -8.45
N THR A 12 -2.41 -13.04 -8.25
CA THR A 12 -2.71 -14.47 -8.45
C THR A 12 -2.83 -15.24 -7.14
N SER A 13 -2.91 -14.53 -6.02
CA SER A 13 -3.13 -15.13 -4.71
C SER A 13 -4.57 -15.59 -4.54
N VAL A 14 -4.85 -16.32 -3.46
CA VAL A 14 -6.21 -16.74 -3.09
C VAL A 14 -7.04 -15.56 -2.55
N VAL A 15 -6.40 -14.49 -2.06
CA VAL A 15 -7.09 -13.35 -1.46
C VAL A 15 -7.57 -12.42 -2.56
N GLN A 16 -8.87 -12.12 -2.54
CA GLN A 16 -9.50 -11.20 -3.48
C GLN A 16 -8.94 -9.77 -3.33
N ASP A 17 -8.95 -9.02 -4.43
CA ASP A 17 -8.32 -7.70 -4.55
C ASP A 17 -8.90 -6.67 -3.58
N GLU A 18 -10.21 -6.68 -3.37
CA GLU A 18 -10.90 -5.79 -2.44
C GLU A 18 -10.54 -6.10 -0.99
N VAL A 19 -10.44 -7.39 -0.64
CA VAL A 19 -10.07 -7.83 0.71
C VAL A 19 -8.61 -7.49 0.97
N LEU A 20 -7.72 -7.71 0.01
CA LEU A 20 -6.31 -7.37 0.13
C LEU A 20 -6.13 -5.86 0.30
N SER A 21 -6.80 -5.05 -0.52
CA SER A 21 -6.73 -3.58 -0.48
C SER A 21 -7.25 -3.03 0.85
N HIS A 22 -8.39 -3.55 1.32
CA HIS A 22 -8.95 -3.16 2.61
C HIS A 22 -7.97 -3.46 3.76
N ARG A 23 -7.34 -4.64 3.75
CA ARG A 23 -6.34 -4.99 4.77
C ARG A 23 -5.10 -4.10 4.72
N LEU A 24 -4.64 -3.72 3.53
CA LEU A 24 -3.52 -2.78 3.37
C LEU A 24 -3.87 -1.39 3.96
N GLY A 25 -5.11 -0.93 3.81
CA GLY A 25 -5.58 0.33 4.40
C GLY A 25 -5.50 0.37 5.93
N LEU A 26 -5.58 -0.80 6.59
CA LEU A 26 -5.53 -0.93 8.05
C LEU A 26 -4.09 -1.00 8.62
N ILE A 27 -3.06 -1.04 7.77
CA ILE A 27 -1.67 -1.09 8.23
C ILE A 27 -1.25 0.31 8.69
N PRO A 28 -0.83 0.48 9.97
CA PRO A 28 -0.35 1.76 10.44
C PRO A 28 0.98 2.11 9.78
N ILE A 29 1.06 3.28 9.15
CA ILE A 29 2.28 3.77 8.52
C ILE A 29 3.01 4.71 9.49
N ARG A 30 4.29 4.43 9.73
CA ARG A 30 5.17 5.30 10.53
C ARG A 30 5.65 6.48 9.68
N ALA A 31 4.81 7.50 9.55
CA ALA A 31 5.12 8.78 8.93
C ALA A 31 4.51 9.92 9.77
N ASP A 32 5.27 10.99 10.03
CA ASP A 32 4.78 12.14 10.78
C ASP A 32 3.74 12.90 9.94
N PRO A 33 2.46 12.93 10.36
CA PRO A 33 1.41 13.59 9.58
C PRO A 33 1.61 15.11 9.44
N LYS A 34 2.42 15.75 10.30
CA LYS A 34 2.65 17.21 10.24
C LYS A 34 3.51 17.66 9.06
N LEU A 35 4.23 16.73 8.44
CA LEU A 35 5.08 17.01 7.28
C LEU A 35 4.31 16.96 5.95
N PHE A 36 3.03 16.56 5.98
CA PHE A 36 2.23 16.36 4.77
C PHE A 36 1.09 17.37 4.67
N GLU A 37 0.85 17.84 3.44
CA GLU A 37 -0.29 18.66 3.08
C GLU A 37 -1.50 17.77 2.74
N TYR A 38 -2.71 18.22 3.08
CA TYR A 38 -3.94 17.51 2.71
C TYR A 38 -4.22 17.64 1.21
N LEU A 39 -4.78 16.60 0.61
CA LEU A 39 -5.41 16.67 -0.71
C LEU A 39 -6.79 17.33 -0.52
N GLU A 40 -7.06 18.44 -1.21
CA GLU A 40 -8.37 19.11 -1.12
C GLU A 40 -9.42 18.32 -1.91
N ASN A 41 -9.01 17.77 -3.05
CA ASN A 41 -9.87 16.99 -3.93
C ASN A 41 -9.23 15.64 -4.31
N ALA A 42 -10.08 14.67 -4.63
CA ALA A 42 -9.65 13.36 -5.13
C ALA A 42 -8.86 13.46 -6.47
N GLY A 43 -8.98 14.58 -7.19
CA GLY A 43 -8.32 14.84 -8.46
C GLY A 43 -7.03 15.66 -8.36
N ASP A 44 -6.63 16.12 -7.17
CA ASP A 44 -5.44 16.96 -7.03
C ASP A 44 -4.15 16.20 -7.41
N ASP A 45 -3.17 16.96 -7.91
CA ASP A 45 -1.88 16.44 -8.28
C ASP A 45 -1.17 15.82 -7.06
N LYS A 46 -0.82 14.54 -7.19
CA LYS A 46 -0.04 13.83 -6.18
C LYS A 46 1.42 14.25 -6.28
N ASN A 47 1.93 14.87 -5.23
CA ASN A 47 3.29 15.35 -5.13
C ASN A 47 4.01 14.75 -3.91
N GLU A 48 5.29 15.07 -3.76
CA GLU A 48 6.13 14.59 -2.66
C GLU A 48 5.70 15.09 -1.28
N LYS A 49 4.91 16.17 -1.22
CA LYS A 49 4.42 16.77 0.03
C LYS A 49 3.06 16.24 0.49
N ASN A 50 2.31 15.57 -0.38
CA ASN A 50 0.94 15.11 -0.06
C ASN A 50 0.77 13.59 -0.13
N THR A 51 1.68 12.87 -0.81
CA THR A 51 1.50 11.43 -1.08
C THR A 51 2.75 10.62 -0.77
N ILE A 52 2.55 9.46 -0.12
CA ILE A 52 3.57 8.43 0.05
C ILE A 52 3.20 7.24 -0.84
N VAL A 53 4.16 6.74 -1.61
CA VAL A 53 3.96 5.58 -2.50
C VAL A 53 4.77 4.39 -2.00
N PHE A 54 4.08 3.27 -1.79
CA PHE A 54 4.70 1.98 -1.45
C PHE A 54 4.57 1.00 -2.62
N LYS A 55 5.54 0.10 -2.77
CA LYS A 55 5.51 -0.98 -3.76
C LYS A 55 5.58 -2.33 -3.05
N LEU A 56 4.61 -3.20 -3.32
CA LEU A 56 4.60 -4.59 -2.88
C LEU A 56 4.74 -5.51 -4.09
N HIS A 57 5.82 -6.29 -4.15
CA HIS A 57 6.03 -7.27 -5.22
C HIS A 57 6.60 -8.55 -4.61
N VAL A 58 5.77 -9.58 -4.54
CA VAL A 58 6.09 -10.86 -3.90
C VAL A 58 5.76 -12.01 -4.85
N ARG A 59 6.69 -12.96 -4.98
CA ARG A 59 6.49 -14.21 -5.72
C ARG A 59 6.85 -15.38 -4.80
N CYS A 60 5.97 -16.36 -4.68
CA CYS A 60 6.23 -17.60 -3.97
C CYS A 60 6.73 -18.66 -4.97
N GLN A 61 7.84 -19.34 -4.66
CA GLN A 61 8.36 -20.47 -5.43
C GLN A 61 8.48 -21.70 -4.53
N VAL A 62 8.26 -22.88 -5.11
CA VAL A 62 8.40 -24.15 -4.39
C VAL A 62 9.84 -24.29 -3.87
N GLY A 63 9.98 -24.58 -2.57
CA GLY A 63 11.28 -24.76 -1.90
C GLY A 63 11.91 -23.48 -1.32
N GLN A 64 11.35 -22.30 -1.56
CA GLN A 64 11.87 -21.05 -0.96
C GLN A 64 11.42 -20.89 0.50
N PRO A 65 12.28 -20.30 1.36
CA PRO A 65 11.91 -20.01 2.74
C PRO A 65 10.76 -19.00 2.78
N ARG A 66 9.86 -19.16 3.76
CA ARG A 66 8.78 -18.20 3.99
C ARG A 66 9.37 -16.86 4.43
N ILE A 67 8.96 -15.79 3.77
CA ILE A 67 9.31 -14.42 4.21
C ILE A 67 8.46 -14.10 5.43
N ILE A 68 9.07 -14.14 6.61
CA ILE A 68 8.47 -13.71 7.87
C ILE A 68 9.15 -12.39 8.24
N GLY A 69 8.40 -11.28 8.26
CA GLY A 69 8.93 -9.98 8.68
C GLY A 69 9.40 -10.04 10.14
N LYS A 70 10.59 -9.52 10.42
CA LYS A 70 11.07 -9.26 11.79
C LYS A 70 10.47 -7.98 12.34
#